data_AF-A0A4C1Z4C0-F1
#
_entry.id   AF-A0A4C1Z4C0-F1
#
_cell.length_a   1.000
_cell.length_b   1.000
_cell.length_c   1.000
_cell.angle_alpha   90.00
_cell.angle_beta   90.00
_cell.angle_gamma   90.00
#
_symmetry.space_group_name_H-M   'P 1'
#
loop_
_entity.id
_entity.type
_entity.pdbx_description
1 polymer ?
#
loop_
_entity_poly.entity_id
_entity_poly.type
_entity_poly.pdbx_seq_one_letter_code
_entity_poly.pdbx_strand_id
1 'polypeptide(L)'
;MYSRASPRGGREGQLPPPKDSKKVAKYNATKVLIKYSALLEPVVNALQSIALDVVKASQHVKRILQLLKSHRDNPERVTDEIIKDATVVAEKVGLEEDITSMPRIVGKQRHRSNHPAESPS
;
A
#
# COMPACT_ATOMS: atom_id res chain seq x y z
N MET A 1 53.17 -0.92 -22.58
CA MET A 1 51.84 -1.57 -22.62
C MET A 1 51.60 -2.27 -21.30
N TYR A 2 50.68 -1.77 -20.46
CA TYR A 2 49.86 -2.57 -19.55
C TYR A 2 48.61 -1.74 -19.25
N SER A 3 47.48 -2.17 -19.81
CA SER A 3 46.17 -1.55 -19.67
C SER A 3 45.56 -1.99 -18.33
N ARG A 4 45.31 -1.06 -17.41
CA ARG A 4 44.56 -1.33 -16.16
C ARG A 4 43.08 -1.38 -16.52
N ALA A 5 42.50 -2.57 -16.46
CA ALA A 5 41.06 -2.76 -16.53
C ALA A 5 40.35 -2.00 -15.39
N SER A 6 39.37 -1.17 -15.75
CA SER A 6 38.46 -0.53 -14.79
C SER A 6 37.60 -1.60 -14.10
N PRO A 7 37.47 -1.59 -12.77
CA PRO A 7 36.52 -2.46 -12.08
C PRO A 7 35.11 -2.02 -12.47
N ARG A 8 34.35 -2.94 -13.06
CA ARG A 8 32.89 -2.81 -13.23
C ARG A 8 32.30 -2.48 -11.86
N GLY A 9 31.64 -1.33 -11.75
CA GLY A 9 30.94 -0.90 -10.54
C GLY A 9 29.91 -1.95 -10.12
N GLY A 10 30.33 -2.80 -9.20
CA GLY A 10 29.48 -3.77 -8.53
C GLY A 10 28.43 -3.04 -7.71
N ARG A 11 27.23 -3.60 -7.68
CA ARG A 11 26.17 -3.24 -6.73
C ARG A 11 26.62 -3.61 -5.31
N GLU A 12 27.56 -2.86 -4.76
CA GLU A 12 27.96 -2.98 -3.37
C GLU A 12 27.22 -1.91 -2.57
N GLY A 13 26.39 -2.36 -1.62
CA GLY A 13 25.75 -1.46 -0.64
C GLY A 13 24.28 -1.71 -0.37
N GLN A 14 23.58 -2.54 -1.16
CA GLN A 14 22.21 -2.93 -0.79
C GLN A 14 22.23 -4.31 -0.13
N LEU A 15 22.38 -4.31 1.21
CA LEU A 15 22.09 -5.47 2.04
C LEU A 15 20.78 -6.12 1.57
N PRO A 16 20.73 -7.44 1.36
CA PRO A 16 19.48 -8.11 1.06
C PRO A 16 18.49 -7.77 2.18
N PRO A 17 17.23 -7.46 1.86
CA PRO A 17 16.26 -7.09 2.88
C PRO A 17 16.16 -8.22 3.91
N PRO A 18 16.12 -7.91 5.21
CA PRO A 18 15.87 -8.91 6.25
C PRO A 18 14.67 -9.76 5.86
N LYS A 19 14.76 -11.09 6.07
CA LYS A 19 13.72 -12.04 5.67
C LYS A 19 12.35 -11.66 6.26
N ASP A 20 12.36 -10.97 7.39
CA ASP A 20 11.17 -10.56 8.14
C ASP A 20 10.57 -9.24 7.66
N SER A 21 11.34 -8.35 7.01
CA SER A 21 10.81 -7.11 6.39
C SER A 21 9.80 -7.38 5.27
N LYS A 22 9.92 -8.53 4.59
CA LYS A 22 8.93 -8.97 3.59
C LYS A 22 7.63 -9.41 4.24
N LYS A 23 7.67 -9.99 5.45
CA LYS A 23 6.48 -10.41 6.20
C LYS A 23 5.69 -9.20 6.68
N VAL A 24 6.38 -8.20 7.23
CA VAL A 24 5.77 -6.92 7.68
C VAL A 24 5.11 -6.18 6.52
N ALA A 25 5.81 -6.05 5.39
CA ALA A 25 5.24 -5.42 4.20
C ALA A 25 3.98 -6.15 3.68
N LYS A 26 4.02 -7.50 3.68
CA LYS A 26 2.86 -8.32 3.31
C LYS A 26 1.70 -8.13 4.29
N TYR A 27 1.98 -8.07 5.59
CA TYR A 27 0.97 -7.86 6.62
C TYR A 27 0.29 -6.49 6.52
N ASN A 28 1.08 -5.42 6.34
CA ASN A 28 0.56 -4.07 6.16
C ASN A 28 -0.29 -3.94 4.88
N ALA A 29 0.13 -4.61 3.79
CA ALA A 29 -0.68 -4.69 2.58
C ALA A 29 -2.04 -5.38 2.84
N THR A 30 -2.07 -6.45 3.62
CA THR A 30 -3.32 -7.12 4.02
C THR A 30 -4.21 -6.20 4.85
N LYS A 31 -3.66 -5.39 5.77
CA LYS A 31 -4.43 -4.41 6.56
C LYS A 31 -5.08 -3.33 5.69
N VAL A 32 -4.34 -2.84 4.70
CA VAL A 32 -4.87 -1.90 3.69
C VAL A 32 -6.05 -2.53 2.95
N LEU A 33 -5.89 -3.76 2.44
CA LEU A 33 -6.95 -4.47 1.72
C LEU A 33 -8.19 -4.65 2.59
N ILE A 34 -8.04 -5.12 3.83
CA ILE A 34 -9.18 -5.31 4.75
C ILE A 34 -9.91 -3.99 5.01
N LYS A 35 -9.18 -2.90 5.30
CA LYS A 35 -9.77 -1.58 5.58
C LYS A 35 -10.64 -1.10 4.41
N TYR A 36 -10.14 -1.22 3.19
CA TYR A 36 -10.86 -0.75 2.00
C TYR A 36 -11.96 -1.71 1.53
N SER A 37 -11.81 -3.02 1.72
CA SER A 37 -12.89 -3.98 1.48
C SER A 37 -14.10 -3.74 2.39
N ALA A 38 -13.87 -3.48 3.68
CA ALA A 38 -14.94 -3.16 4.63
C ALA A 38 -15.70 -1.86 4.27
N LEU A 39 -15.03 -0.90 3.64
CA LEU A 39 -15.69 0.32 3.15
C LEU A 39 -16.66 0.04 2.00
N LEU A 40 -16.39 -0.98 1.18
CA LEU A 40 -17.23 -1.35 0.03
C LEU A 40 -18.41 -2.24 0.41
N GLU A 41 -18.33 -2.96 1.52
CA GLU A 41 -19.38 -3.84 2.04
C GLU A 41 -20.80 -3.22 2.03
N PRO A 42 -21.05 -1.99 2.53
CA PRO A 42 -22.39 -1.40 2.49
C PRO A 42 -22.90 -1.12 1.06
N VAL A 43 -22.00 -0.87 0.09
CA VAL A 43 -22.38 -0.72 -1.32
C VAL A 43 -22.82 -2.06 -1.89
N VAL A 44 -22.03 -3.11 -1.64
CA VAL A 44 -22.32 -4.47 -2.10
C VAL A 44 -23.64 -4.96 -1.50
N ASN A 45 -23.85 -4.77 -0.21
CA ASN A 45 -25.09 -5.15 0.48
C ASN A 45 -26.32 -4.43 -0.09
N ALA A 46 -26.22 -3.15 -0.43
CA ALA A 46 -27.32 -2.40 -1.05
C ALA A 46 -27.64 -2.89 -2.46
N LEU A 47 -26.62 -3.28 -3.24
CA LEU A 47 -26.77 -3.75 -4.62
C LEU A 47 -27.20 -5.22 -4.71
N GLN A 48 -26.88 -6.04 -3.71
CA GLN A 48 -27.26 -7.45 -3.63
C GLN A 48 -28.57 -7.69 -2.86
N SER A 49 -29.17 -6.63 -2.31
CA SER A 49 -30.47 -6.70 -1.63
C SER A 49 -31.57 -7.18 -2.59
N ILE A 50 -32.48 -8.02 -2.08
CA ILE A 50 -33.69 -8.46 -2.81
C ILE A 50 -34.51 -7.26 -3.26
N ALA A 51 -34.60 -6.23 -2.41
CA ALA A 51 -35.10 -4.91 -2.77
C ALA A 51 -33.90 -4.01 -3.09
N LEU A 52 -33.52 -3.94 -4.37
CA LEU A 52 -32.40 -3.14 -4.83
C LEU A 52 -32.61 -1.65 -4.51
N ASP A 53 -31.70 -1.08 -3.72
CA ASP A 53 -31.73 0.34 -3.33
C ASP A 53 -30.54 1.11 -3.91
N VAL A 54 -30.72 1.55 -5.16
CA VAL A 54 -29.70 2.29 -5.93
C VAL A 54 -29.40 3.66 -5.31
N VAL A 55 -30.40 4.29 -4.66
CA VAL A 55 -30.24 5.59 -4.02
C VAL A 55 -29.31 5.46 -2.82
N LYS A 56 -29.54 4.46 -1.95
CA LYS A 56 -28.68 4.16 -0.82
C LYS A 56 -27.28 3.74 -1.26
N ALA A 57 -27.16 2.92 -2.30
CA ALA A 57 -25.86 2.56 -2.88
C ALA A 57 -25.09 3.82 -3.35
N SER A 58 -25.76 4.75 -4.05
CA SER A 58 -25.18 6.02 -4.50
C SER A 58 -24.72 6.91 -3.34
N GLN A 59 -25.49 6.97 -2.25
CA GLN A 59 -25.10 7.69 -1.03
C GLN A 59 -23.86 7.08 -0.39
N HIS A 60 -23.78 5.75 -0.29
CA HIS A 60 -22.60 5.05 0.21
C HIS A 60 -21.37 5.34 -0.66
N VAL A 61 -21.49 5.30 -1.99
CA VAL A 61 -20.40 5.62 -2.93
C VAL A 61 -19.90 7.06 -2.73
N LYS A 62 -20.80 8.05 -2.62
CA LYS A 62 -20.42 9.45 -2.37
C LYS A 62 -19.62 9.60 -1.08
N ARG A 63 -20.05 8.94 -0.01
CA ARG A 63 -19.34 8.95 1.27
C ARG A 63 -17.96 8.30 1.17
N ILE A 64 -17.84 7.18 0.47
CA ILE A 64 -16.56 6.49 0.24
C ILE A 64 -15.61 7.40 -0.54
N LEU A 65 -16.07 8.05 -1.61
CA LEU A 65 -15.24 8.98 -2.40
C LEU A 65 -14.70 10.14 -1.56
N GLN A 66 -15.52 10.73 -0.70
CA GLN A 66 -15.08 11.78 0.22
C GLN A 66 -14.02 11.27 1.21
N LEU A 67 -14.22 10.07 1.76
CA LEU A 67 -13.28 9.44 2.69
C LEU A 67 -11.94 9.11 2.01
N LEU A 68 -11.97 8.55 0.79
CA LEU A 68 -10.78 8.28 -0.01
C LEU A 68 -10.02 9.57 -0.35
N LYS A 69 -10.73 10.66 -0.65
CA LYS A 69 -10.11 11.96 -0.87
C LYS A 69 -9.40 12.45 0.40
N SER A 70 -10.07 12.41 1.54
CA SER A 70 -9.48 12.78 2.84
C SER A 70 -8.22 11.95 3.17
N HIS A 71 -8.26 10.65 2.91
CA HIS A 71 -7.10 9.76 3.09
C HIS A 71 -5.95 10.11 2.16
N ARG A 72 -6.24 10.44 0.90
CA ARG A 72 -5.23 10.86 -0.09
C ARG A 72 -4.59 12.20 0.27
N ASP A 73 -5.38 13.10 0.86
CA ASP A 73 -4.93 14.42 1.29
C ASP A 73 -4.06 14.33 2.55
N ASN A 74 -4.23 13.29 3.38
CA ASN A 74 -3.50 13.09 4.64
C ASN A 74 -2.86 11.67 4.74
N PRO A 75 -1.93 11.31 3.85
CA PRO A 75 -1.41 9.94 3.76
C PRO A 75 -0.58 9.52 4.98
N GLU A 76 0.07 10.47 5.65
CA GLU A 76 0.88 10.22 6.86
C GLU A 76 -0.02 9.74 8.01
N ARG A 77 -1.07 10.50 8.31
CA ARG A 77 -2.08 10.11 9.32
C ARG A 77 -2.65 8.72 9.06
N VAL A 78 -3.02 8.42 7.81
CA VAL A 78 -3.59 7.11 7.46
C VAL A 78 -2.55 6.00 7.64
N THR A 79 -1.30 6.27 7.33
CA THR A 79 -0.18 5.34 7.52
C THR A 79 0.04 5.07 9.01
N ASP A 80 0.04 6.11 9.84
CA ASP A 80 0.19 6.00 11.29
C ASP A 80 -0.94 5.19 11.93
N GLU A 81 -2.19 5.41 11.50
CA GLU A 81 -3.34 4.60 11.94
C GLU A 81 -3.15 3.12 11.58
N ILE A 82 -2.69 2.81 10.36
CA ILE A 82 -2.45 1.43 9.92
C ILE A 82 -1.32 0.78 10.71
N ILE A 83 -0.24 1.51 10.96
CA ILE A 83 0.90 1.01 11.77
C ILE A 83 0.43 0.74 13.20
N LYS A 84 -0.31 1.67 13.81
CA LYS A 84 -0.87 1.50 15.15
C LYS A 84 -1.75 0.26 15.26
N ASP A 85 -2.67 0.07 14.30
CA ASP A 85 -3.54 -1.11 14.26
C ASP A 85 -2.76 -2.40 14.06
N ALA A 86 -1.67 -2.35 13.29
CA ALA A 86 -0.77 -3.48 13.10
C ALA A 86 -0.02 -3.82 14.39
N THR A 87 0.51 -2.82 15.10
CA THR A 87 1.23 -2.98 16.37
C THR A 87 0.33 -3.61 17.45
N VAL A 88 -0.90 -3.11 17.62
CA VAL A 88 -1.85 -3.67 18.60
C VAL A 88 -2.15 -5.14 18.33
N VAL A 89 -2.20 -5.56 17.06
CA VAL A 89 -2.39 -6.97 16.73
C VAL A 89 -1.11 -7.77 16.93
N ALA A 90 0.07 -7.20 16.66
CA ALA A 90 1.38 -7.79 16.93
C ALA A 90 1.54 -8.18 18.39
N GLU A 91 1.23 -7.24 19.30
CA GLU A 91 1.27 -7.42 20.75
C GLU A 91 0.37 -8.59 21.17
N LYS A 92 -0.86 -8.63 20.65
CA LYS A 92 -1.81 -9.72 20.95
C LYS A 92 -1.34 -11.11 20.51
N VAL A 93 -0.45 -11.20 19.52
CA VAL A 93 0.05 -12.48 18.99
C VAL A 93 1.51 -12.75 19.35
N GLY A 94 2.13 -11.91 20.19
CA GLY A 94 3.52 -12.07 20.65
C GLY A 94 4.58 -11.83 19.57
N LEU A 95 4.32 -10.97 18.58
CA LEU A 95 5.22 -10.66 17.45
C LEU A 95 5.72 -9.20 17.48
N GLU A 96 5.92 -8.65 18.67
CA GLU A 96 6.20 -7.23 18.92
C GLU A 96 7.47 -6.74 18.20
N GLU A 97 8.56 -7.51 18.23
CA GLU A 97 9.87 -7.11 17.66
C GLU A 97 9.88 -7.05 16.13
N ASP A 98 9.08 -7.89 15.45
CA ASP A 98 9.08 -8.00 13.98
C ASP A 98 8.37 -6.83 13.31
N ILE A 99 7.26 -6.33 13.90
CA ILE A 99 6.41 -5.29 13.28
C ILE A 99 6.97 -3.87 13.50
N THR A 100 7.69 -3.64 14.59
CA THR A 100 8.40 -2.36 14.85
C THR A 100 9.59 -2.12 13.93
N SER A 101 10.01 -3.11 13.13
CA SER A 101 10.98 -2.87 12.06
C SER A 101 10.36 -1.93 11.03
N MET A 102 10.77 -0.66 11.13
CA MET A 102 10.15 0.47 10.45
C MET A 102 9.92 0.17 8.96
N PRO A 103 8.68 0.32 8.43
CA PRO A 103 8.44 0.10 7.01
C PRO A 103 9.37 0.98 6.20
N ARG A 104 10.03 0.39 5.19
CA ARG A 104 11.00 1.10 4.35
C ARG A 104 10.32 2.31 3.73
N ILE A 105 10.72 3.52 4.14
CA ILE A 105 10.25 4.77 3.55
C ILE A 105 10.77 4.79 2.11
N VAL A 106 9.89 4.45 1.16
CA VAL A 106 10.16 4.57 -0.26
C VAL A 106 9.59 5.90 -0.73
N GLY A 107 10.39 6.67 -1.47
CA GLY A 107 9.94 7.95 -2.02
C GLY A 107 8.66 7.78 -2.86
N LYS A 108 7.80 8.81 -2.88
CA LYS A 108 6.54 8.82 -3.63
C LYS A 108 6.78 8.29 -5.05
N GLN A 109 5.97 7.32 -5.47
CA GLN A 109 6.01 6.82 -6.83
C GLN A 109 5.78 7.99 -7.79
N ARG A 110 6.81 8.38 -8.53
CA ARG A 110 6.72 9.44 -9.54
C ARG A 110 6.15 8.84 -10.81
N HIS A 111 5.20 9.54 -11.43
CA HIS A 111 4.74 9.20 -12.78
C HIS A 111 5.97 9.25 -13.70
N ARG A 112 6.32 8.11 -14.31
CA ARG A 112 7.36 8.06 -15.35
C ARG A 112 6.69 8.30 -16.69
N SER A 113 7.29 9.12 -17.52
CA SER A 113 6.87 9.25 -18.93
C SER A 113 6.94 7.89 -19.60
N ASN A 114 5.92 7.57 -20.41
CA ASN A 114 5.97 6.40 -21.27
C ASN A 114 7.15 6.53 -22.25
N HIS A 115 7.72 5.40 -22.67
CA HIS A 115 8.64 5.39 -23.81
C HIS A 115 7.92 5.95 -25.05
N PRO A 116 8.59 6.74 -25.89
CA PRO A 116 8.01 7.19 -27.15
C PRO A 116 7.59 5.96 -27.96
N ALA A 117 6.32 5.93 -28.34
CA ALA A 117 5.78 4.90 -29.21
C ALA A 117 5.72 5.48 -30.62
N GLU A 118 6.45 4.88 -31.56
CA GLU A 118 6.22 5.15 -32.99
C GLU A 118 4.88 4.54 -33.37
N SER A 119 4.00 5.35 -33.95
CA SER A 119 2.75 4.87 -34.53
C SER A 119 3.08 4.25 -35.89
N PRO A 120 2.65 3.01 -36.20
CA PRO A 120 2.84 2.46 -37.53
C PRO A 120 2.05 3.31 -38.54
N SER A 121 2.73 3.72 -39.62
CA SER A 121 2.13 4.41 -40.76
C SER A 121 1.39 3.44 -41.67
#